data_AF-A0A929WBI4-F1
#
_entry.id   AF-A0A929WBI4-F1
#
_cell.length_a   1.000
_cell.length_b   1.000
_cell.length_c   1.000
_cell.angle_alpha   90.00
_cell.angle_beta   90.00
_cell.angle_gamma   90.00
#
_symmetry.space_group_name_H-M   'P 1'
#
loop_
_entity.id
_entity.type
_entity.pdbx_description
1 polymer ?
#
loop_
_entity_poly.entity_id
_entity_poly.type
_entity_poly.pdbx_seq_one_letter_code
_entity_poly.pdbx_strand_id
1 'polypeptide(L)'
;MKPRSNALLWMIHVLSWTYIFLSPLFFTPQNVPVDWRHIMSREFFSLALLLTFYLNYFLLVPKYFLCTRYRIFFLYNILLIIGLSGLYEVMHTFMVFKFMAQTLGVTSDSQALLPVHRPPHSPGFKFFFFFRNIINLAFALGCALAVRLSARWYDAEMARSKAELERAEAELQSLKSQISPHFLLNTLNNIYALTAIDSVK
;
A
#
# COMPACT_ATOMS: atom_id res chain seq x y z
N MET A 1 17.78 10.85 -14.37
CA MET A 1 17.09 9.73 -15.05
C MET A 1 15.58 9.95 -14.92
N LYS A 2 14.82 9.84 -16.03
CA LYS A 2 13.39 10.20 -16.15
C LYS A 2 12.44 9.14 -15.54
N PRO A 3 11.20 9.52 -15.15
CA PRO A 3 10.31 8.77 -14.26
C PRO A 3 9.55 7.67 -15.02
N ARG A 4 10.20 6.54 -15.31
CA ARG A 4 9.52 5.32 -15.82
C ARG A 4 8.75 4.56 -14.73
N SER A 5 8.83 4.98 -13.46
CA SER A 5 8.21 4.31 -12.30
C SER A 5 6.70 4.50 -12.20
N ASN A 6 6.17 5.66 -12.62
CA ASN A 6 4.76 5.98 -12.36
C ASN A 6 3.80 5.15 -13.23
N ALA A 7 4.13 4.92 -14.50
CA ALA A 7 3.27 4.16 -15.42
C ALA A 7 3.13 2.69 -14.99
N LEU A 8 4.23 2.06 -14.58
CA LEU A 8 4.22 0.70 -14.05
C LEU A 8 3.39 0.60 -12.77
N LEU A 9 3.54 1.56 -11.85
CA LEU A 9 2.76 1.61 -10.62
C LEU A 9 1.25 1.74 -10.90
N TRP A 10 0.87 2.66 -11.78
CA TRP A 10 -0.53 2.82 -12.20
C TRP A 10 -1.06 1.53 -12.85
N MET A 11 -0.26 0.89 -13.71
CA MET A 11 -0.63 -0.39 -14.33
C MET A 11 -0.86 -1.47 -13.28
N ILE A 12 0.01 -1.61 -12.28
CA ILE A 12 -0.17 -2.58 -11.18
C ILE A 12 -1.47 -2.32 -10.43
N HIS A 13 -1.78 -1.07 -10.10
CA HIS A 13 -3.04 -0.72 -9.41
C HIS A 13 -4.26 -1.03 -10.27
N VAL A 14 -4.26 -0.62 -11.53
CA VAL A 14 -5.38 -0.86 -12.46
C VAL A 14 -5.61 -2.35 -12.63
N LEU A 15 -4.55 -3.14 -12.87
CA LEU A 15 -4.66 -4.59 -13.02
C LEU A 15 -5.14 -5.26 -11.73
N SER A 16 -4.60 -4.86 -10.58
CA SER A 16 -4.97 -5.42 -9.28
C SER A 16 -6.43 -5.17 -8.93
N TRP A 17 -6.91 -3.92 -9.10
CA TRP A 17 -8.31 -3.60 -8.83
C TRP A 17 -9.25 -4.23 -9.86
N THR A 18 -8.87 -4.23 -11.14
CA THR A 18 -9.65 -4.92 -12.18
C THR A 18 -9.83 -6.40 -11.83
N TYR A 19 -8.76 -7.08 -11.40
CA TYR A 19 -8.85 -8.47 -10.96
C TYR A 19 -9.77 -8.64 -9.74
N ILE A 20 -9.64 -7.78 -8.71
CA ILE A 20 -10.47 -7.87 -7.49
C ILE A 20 -11.95 -7.68 -7.81
N PHE A 21 -12.31 -6.65 -8.59
CA PHE A 21 -13.70 -6.38 -9.01
C PHE A 21 -14.25 -7.40 -10.01
N LEU A 22 -13.39 -8.07 -10.78
CA LEU A 22 -13.83 -9.11 -11.72
C LEU A 22 -13.92 -10.48 -11.05
N SER A 23 -13.25 -10.67 -9.90
CA SER A 23 -13.18 -11.96 -9.20
C SER A 23 -14.54 -12.60 -8.92
N PRO A 24 -15.61 -11.87 -8.52
CA PRO A 24 -16.88 -12.51 -8.24
C PRO A 24 -17.53 -13.17 -9.46
N LEU A 25 -17.22 -12.71 -10.68
CA LEU A 25 -17.69 -13.34 -11.92
C LEU A 25 -17.00 -14.68 -12.17
N PHE A 26 -15.70 -14.79 -11.90
CA PHE A 26 -14.94 -16.03 -12.10
C PHE A 26 -15.29 -17.13 -11.09
N PHE A 27 -15.65 -16.74 -9.88
CA PHE A 27 -15.97 -17.67 -8.78
C PHE A 27 -17.48 -17.94 -8.62
N THR A 28 -18.30 -17.51 -9.59
CA THR A 28 -19.71 -17.90 -9.64
C THR A 28 -19.83 -19.29 -10.29
N PRO A 29 -20.49 -20.28 -9.64
CA PRO A 29 -20.65 -21.61 -10.21
C PRO A 29 -21.37 -21.55 -11.57
N GLN A 30 -20.79 -22.16 -12.60
CA GLN A 30 -21.29 -22.08 -13.99
C GLN A 30 -22.71 -22.66 -14.18
N ASN A 31 -23.13 -23.54 -13.27
CA ASN A 31 -24.43 -24.22 -13.31
C ASN A 31 -25.56 -23.43 -12.65
N VAL A 32 -25.28 -22.22 -12.15
CA VAL A 32 -26.28 -21.38 -11.47
C VAL A 32 -26.49 -20.11 -12.31
N PRO A 33 -27.75 -19.71 -12.60
CA PRO A 33 -28.03 -18.45 -13.27
C PRO A 33 -27.34 -17.29 -12.56
N VAL A 34 -26.79 -16.36 -13.33
CA VAL A 34 -26.07 -15.19 -12.80
C VAL A 34 -27.05 -14.32 -11.99
N ASP A 35 -26.92 -14.37 -10.66
CA ASP A 35 -27.61 -13.44 -9.77
C ASP A 35 -26.78 -12.17 -9.61
N TRP A 36 -27.12 -11.17 -10.43
CA TRP A 36 -26.50 -9.85 -10.40
C TRP A 36 -26.55 -9.20 -9.02
N ARG A 37 -27.55 -9.50 -8.18
CA ARG A 37 -27.67 -8.88 -6.85
C ARG A 37 -26.67 -9.46 -5.88
N HIS A 38 -26.46 -10.78 -5.91
CA HIS A 38 -25.41 -11.42 -5.14
C HIS A 38 -24.03 -10.88 -5.53
N ILE A 39 -23.79 -10.72 -6.84
CA ILE A 39 -22.55 -10.14 -7.36
C ILE A 39 -22.38 -8.70 -6.88
N MET A 40 -23.38 -7.84 -7.05
CA MET A 40 -23.34 -6.45 -6.57
C MET A 40 -23.09 -6.37 -5.06
N SER A 41 -23.70 -7.26 -4.26
CA SER A 41 -23.48 -7.31 -2.81
C SER A 41 -22.02 -7.66 -2.45
N ARG A 42 -21.35 -8.51 -3.24
CA ARG A 42 -19.92 -8.81 -3.08
C ARG A 42 -19.04 -7.62 -3.47
N GLU A 43 -19.41 -6.86 -4.51
CA GLU A 43 -18.64 -5.69 -4.94
C GLU A 43 -18.59 -4.56 -3.90
N PHE A 44 -19.60 -4.44 -3.04
CA PHE A 44 -19.54 -3.52 -1.91
C PHE A 44 -18.35 -3.81 -0.98
N PHE A 45 -17.95 -5.07 -0.85
CA PHE A 45 -16.76 -5.43 -0.09
C PHE A 45 -15.48 -5.00 -0.81
N SER A 46 -15.40 -5.20 -2.14
CA SER A 46 -14.30 -4.71 -2.97
C SER A 46 -14.11 -3.20 -2.84
N LEU A 47 -15.22 -2.44 -2.80
CA LEU A 47 -15.20 -0.99 -2.56
C LEU A 47 -14.68 -0.63 -1.16
N ALA A 48 -15.04 -1.41 -0.12
CA ALA A 48 -14.53 -1.19 1.23
C ALA A 48 -13.01 -1.43 1.32
N LEU A 49 -12.48 -2.43 0.61
CA LEU A 49 -11.04 -2.66 0.48
C LEU A 49 -10.35 -1.50 -0.23
N LEU A 50 -10.91 -1.03 -1.34
CA LEU A 50 -10.41 0.10 -2.12
C LEU A 50 -10.37 1.38 -1.29
N LEU A 51 -11.46 1.67 -0.57
CA LEU A 51 -11.56 2.83 0.31
C LEU A 51 -10.52 2.74 1.43
N THR A 52 -10.41 1.58 2.10
CA THR A 52 -9.44 1.37 3.18
C THR A 52 -8.01 1.57 2.70
N PHE A 53 -7.68 1.00 1.53
CA PHE A 53 -6.37 1.14 0.92
C PHE A 53 -6.05 2.60 0.60
N TYR A 54 -6.89 3.29 -0.17
CA TYR A 54 -6.57 4.64 -0.66
C TYR A 54 -6.69 5.72 0.42
N LEU A 55 -7.63 5.59 1.36
CA LEU A 55 -7.74 6.50 2.49
C LEU A 55 -6.49 6.39 3.38
N ASN A 56 -5.96 5.19 3.59
CA ASN A 56 -4.70 5.01 4.29
C ASN A 56 -3.50 5.49 3.47
N TYR A 57 -3.43 5.09 2.21
CA TYR A 57 -2.34 5.41 1.32
C TYR A 57 -2.17 6.93 1.13
N PHE A 58 -3.25 7.69 0.93
CA PHE A 58 -3.17 9.13 0.67
C PHE A 58 -3.30 10.00 1.93
N LEU A 59 -4.10 9.61 2.92
CA LEU A 59 -4.45 10.49 4.03
C LEU A 59 -3.87 10.00 5.37
N LEU A 60 -4.25 8.82 5.85
CA LEU A 60 -3.96 8.44 7.25
C LEU A 60 -2.49 8.12 7.47
N VAL A 61 -1.85 7.40 6.55
CA VAL A 61 -0.42 7.05 6.69
C VAL A 61 0.44 8.30 6.63
N PRO A 62 0.35 9.17 5.59
CA PRO A 62 1.19 10.37 5.54
C PRO A 62 0.93 11.34 6.68
N LYS A 63 -0.34 11.56 7.05
CA LYS A 63 -0.71 12.59 8.03
C LYS A 63 -0.49 12.18 9.49
N TYR A 64 -0.71 10.91 9.83
CA TYR A 64 -0.70 10.47 11.23
C TYR A 64 0.41 9.47 11.52
N PHE A 65 0.62 8.45 10.67
CA PHE A 65 1.64 7.44 10.92
C PHE A 65 3.06 8.00 10.75
N LEU A 66 3.33 8.67 9.62
CA LEU A 66 4.66 9.25 9.36
C LEU A 66 5.00 10.42 10.29
N CYS A 67 3.99 11.15 10.77
CA CYS A 67 4.12 12.22 11.76
C CYS A 67 4.11 11.70 13.21
N THR A 68 4.37 10.41 13.44
CA THR A 68 4.49 9.74 14.75
C THR A 68 3.27 9.85 15.68
N ARG A 69 2.10 10.25 15.16
CA ARG A 69 0.82 10.31 15.88
C ARG A 69 0.09 8.97 15.85
N TYR A 70 0.77 7.91 16.31
CA TYR A 70 0.30 6.52 16.18
C TYR A 70 -1.06 6.26 16.85
N ARG A 71 -1.32 6.86 18.02
CA ARG A 71 -2.61 6.69 18.73
C ARG A 71 -3.79 7.13 17.88
N ILE A 72 -3.68 8.29 17.23
CA ILE A 72 -4.72 8.85 16.36
C ILE A 72 -4.85 8.00 15.09
N PHE A 73 -3.73 7.56 14.53
CA PHE A 73 -3.72 6.67 13.37
C PHE A 73 -4.47 5.35 13.61
N PHE A 74 -4.17 4.67 14.71
CA PHE A 74 -4.81 3.41 15.05
C PHE A 74 -6.28 3.61 15.43
N LEU A 75 -6.61 4.69 16.14
CA LEU A 75 -8.00 5.03 16.45
C LEU A 75 -8.84 5.19 15.18
N TYR A 76 -8.38 6.00 14.21
CA TYR A 76 -9.13 6.18 12.96
C TYR A 76 -9.23 4.90 12.15
N ASN A 77 -8.19 4.07 12.12
CA ASN A 77 -8.25 2.79 11.41
C ASN A 77 -9.18 1.78 12.08
N ILE A 78 -9.20 1.70 13.41
CA ILE A 78 -10.16 0.86 14.14
C ILE A 78 -11.59 1.29 13.83
N LEU A 79 -11.87 2.60 13.90
CA LEU A 79 -13.19 3.15 13.58
C LEU A 79 -13.58 2.89 12.12
N LEU A 80 -12.64 3.07 11.19
CA LEU A 80 -12.85 2.80 9.76
C LEU A 80 -13.17 1.32 9.52
N ILE A 81 -12.37 0.41 10.06
CA ILE A 81 -12.52 -1.04 9.84
C ILE A 81 -13.83 -1.55 10.46
N ILE A 82 -14.13 -1.17 11.70
CA ILE A 82 -15.39 -1.54 12.36
C ILE A 82 -16.58 -0.94 11.61
N GLY A 83 -16.50 0.34 11.23
CA GLY A 83 -17.55 1.04 10.51
C GLY A 83 -17.84 0.42 9.15
N LEU A 84 -16.81 0.13 8.34
CA LEU A 84 -16.97 -0.51 7.04
C LEU A 84 -17.41 -1.97 7.15
N SER A 85 -16.94 -2.72 8.15
CA SER A 85 -17.40 -4.09 8.39
C SER A 85 -18.89 -4.11 8.78
N GLY A 86 -19.30 -3.22 9.68
CA GLY A 86 -20.71 -3.07 10.06
C GLY A 86 -21.59 -2.60 8.90
N LEU A 87 -21.12 -1.63 8.11
CA LEU A 87 -21.83 -1.14 6.93
C LEU A 87 -22.03 -2.26 5.89
N TYR A 88 -21.00 -3.08 5.66
CA TYR A 88 -21.09 -4.24 4.78
C TYR A 88 -22.16 -5.22 5.27
N GLU A 89 -22.19 -5.56 6.56
CA GLU A 89 -23.21 -6.47 7.13
C GLU A 89 -24.64 -5.93 6.95
N VAL A 90 -24.85 -4.62 7.16
CA VAL A 90 -26.14 -3.97 6.95
C VAL A 90 -26.55 -4.01 5.47
N MET A 91 -25.64 -3.65 4.56
CA MET A 91 -25.89 -3.66 3.12
C MET A 91 -26.17 -5.08 2.60
N HIS A 92 -25.37 -6.07 3.03
CA HIS A 92 -25.56 -7.46 2.66
C HIS A 92 -26.92 -7.99 3.14
N THR A 93 -27.29 -7.71 4.39
CA THR A 93 -28.61 -8.10 4.94
C THR A 93 -29.76 -7.43 4.18
N PHE A 94 -29.62 -6.15 3.84
CA PHE A 94 -30.63 -5.39 3.09
C PHE A 94 -30.81 -5.95 1.66
N MET A 95 -29.72 -6.13 0.92
CA MET A 95 -29.73 -6.55 -0.49
C MET A 95 -30.14 -8.01 -0.67
N VAL A 96 -29.65 -8.91 0.19
CA VAL A 96 -29.88 -10.36 0.03
C VAL A 96 -31.18 -10.79 0.71
N PHE A 97 -31.42 -10.37 1.96
CA PHE A 97 -32.52 -10.93 2.76
C PHE A 97 -33.83 -10.13 2.65
N LYS A 98 -33.78 -8.80 2.83
CA LYS A 98 -35.01 -7.99 2.80
C LYS A 98 -35.63 -7.89 1.42
N PHE A 99 -34.82 -7.71 0.39
CA PHE A 99 -35.31 -7.61 -0.99
C PHE A 99 -35.93 -8.93 -1.48
N MET A 100 -35.32 -10.07 -1.16
CA MET A 100 -35.83 -11.39 -1.54
C MET A 100 -37.18 -11.68 -0.88
N ALA A 101 -37.33 -11.39 0.43
CA ALA A 101 -38.59 -11.55 1.15
C ALA A 101 -39.72 -10.69 0.54
N GLN A 102 -39.38 -9.50 0.06
CA GLN A 102 -40.33 -8.54 -0.51
C GLN A 102 -40.73 -8.89 -1.96
N THR A 103 -39.83 -9.48 -2.74
CA THR A 103 -40.07 -9.82 -4.16
C THR A 103 -40.83 -11.14 -4.34
N LEU A 104 -40.60 -12.11 -3.46
CA LEU A 104 -41.28 -13.41 -3.51
C LEU A 104 -42.62 -13.44 -2.75
N GLY A 105 -43.05 -12.31 -2.18
CA GLY A 105 -44.29 -12.24 -1.40
C GLY A 105 -44.28 -13.14 -0.17
N VAL A 106 -43.11 -13.53 0.31
CA VAL A 106 -42.95 -14.46 1.44
C VAL A 106 -43.26 -13.68 2.72
N THR A 107 -44.53 -13.70 3.11
CA THR A 107 -44.97 -13.30 4.44
C THR A 107 -44.33 -14.20 5.49
N SER A 108 -44.25 -13.72 6.72
CA SER A 108 -43.61 -14.40 7.85
C SER A 108 -44.05 -15.87 8.02
N ASP A 109 -45.26 -16.22 7.61
CA ASP A 109 -45.81 -17.58 7.70
C ASP A 109 -45.35 -18.52 6.57
N SER A 110 -45.06 -17.99 5.37
CA SER A 110 -44.53 -18.79 4.24
C SER A 110 -43.03 -19.08 4.37
N GLN A 111 -42.37 -18.49 5.37
CA GLN A 111 -40.92 -18.63 5.60
C GLN A 111 -40.50 -20.05 5.98
N ALA A 112 -41.38 -20.87 6.54
CA ALA A 112 -41.07 -22.23 6.99
C ALA A 112 -41.03 -23.29 5.86
N LEU A 113 -41.58 -22.99 4.68
CA LEU A 113 -41.86 -23.98 3.62
C LEU A 113 -40.87 -23.98 2.46
N LEU A 114 -39.99 -22.98 2.33
CA LEU A 114 -39.03 -22.92 1.22
C LEU A 114 -37.67 -23.52 1.63
N PRO A 115 -37.12 -24.49 0.87
CA PRO A 115 -35.77 -25.03 1.05
C PRO A 115 -34.74 -24.06 0.47
N VAL A 116 -34.85 -22.77 0.82
CA VAL A 116 -33.75 -21.84 0.64
C VAL A 116 -32.68 -22.31 1.60
N HIS A 117 -31.50 -22.66 1.11
CA HIS A 117 -30.32 -22.91 1.94
C HIS A 117 -30.08 -21.67 2.80
N ARG A 118 -30.69 -21.64 4.00
CA ARG A 118 -30.48 -20.55 4.94
C ARG A 118 -29.01 -20.62 5.32
N PRO A 119 -28.18 -19.60 5.00
CA PRO A 119 -26.87 -19.54 5.62
C PRO A 119 -27.11 -19.62 7.14
N PRO A 120 -26.39 -20.49 7.87
CA PRO A 120 -26.71 -20.72 9.26
C PRO A 120 -26.65 -19.39 10.00
N HIS A 121 -27.80 -18.87 10.45
CA HIS A 121 -27.88 -17.60 11.19
C HIS A 121 -27.40 -17.74 12.63
N SER A 122 -26.54 -18.73 12.91
CA SER A 122 -25.97 -18.89 14.23
C SER A 122 -25.11 -17.67 14.56
N PRO A 123 -25.08 -17.24 15.83
CA PRO A 123 -24.20 -16.16 16.27
C PRO A 123 -22.74 -16.39 15.85
N GLY A 124 -22.29 -17.66 15.86
CA GLY A 124 -20.94 -18.05 15.43
C GLY A 124 -20.66 -17.80 13.95
N PHE A 125 -21.63 -18.04 13.06
CA PHE A 125 -21.45 -17.77 11.63
C PHE A 125 -21.31 -16.27 11.36
N LYS A 126 -22.19 -15.43 11.94
CA LYS A 126 -22.09 -13.97 11.79
C LYS A 126 -20.76 -13.45 12.33
N PHE A 127 -20.32 -13.95 13.49
CA PHE A 127 -19.05 -13.61 14.09
C PHE A 127 -17.87 -13.96 13.18
N PHE A 128 -17.88 -15.17 12.59
CA PHE A 128 -16.83 -15.61 11.67
C PHE A 128 -16.71 -14.69 10.44
N PHE A 129 -17.82 -14.35 9.79
CA PHE A 129 -17.81 -13.45 8.62
C PHE A 129 -17.37 -12.04 8.99
N PHE A 130 -17.81 -11.53 10.13
CA PHE A 130 -17.38 -10.23 10.64
C PHE A 130 -15.86 -10.19 10.90
N PHE A 131 -15.31 -11.21 11.57
CA PHE A 131 -13.87 -11.32 11.81
C PHE A 131 -13.07 -11.47 10.51
N ARG A 132 -13.55 -12.28 9.57
CA ARG A 132 -12.95 -12.41 8.24
C ARG A 132 -12.87 -11.05 7.53
N ASN A 133 -13.94 -10.25 7.60
CA ASN A 133 -13.98 -8.91 7.00
C ASN A 133 -12.94 -7.98 7.67
N ILE A 134 -12.81 -8.03 8.99
CA ILE A 134 -11.76 -7.28 9.72
C ILE A 134 -10.36 -7.67 9.24
N ILE A 135 -10.06 -8.97 9.13
CA ILE A 135 -8.75 -9.45 8.70
C ILE A 135 -8.42 -8.95 7.29
N ASN A 136 -9.37 -9.02 6.37
CA ASN A 136 -9.18 -8.55 4.99
C ASN A 136 -8.97 -7.02 4.92
N LEU A 137 -9.72 -6.23 5.69
CA LEU A 137 -9.53 -4.78 5.73
C LEU A 137 -8.22 -4.39 6.42
N ALA A 138 -7.82 -5.12 7.47
CA ALA A 138 -6.53 -4.96 8.12
C ALA A 138 -5.37 -5.32 7.16
N PHE A 139 -5.54 -6.32 6.30
CA PHE A 139 -4.59 -6.65 5.25
C PHE A 139 -4.46 -5.50 4.24
N ALA A 140 -5.57 -4.93 3.76
CA ALA A 140 -5.55 -3.78 2.87
C ALA A 140 -4.84 -2.56 3.49
N LEU A 141 -5.09 -2.29 4.78
CA LEU A 141 -4.35 -1.31 5.57
C LEU A 141 -2.84 -1.63 5.61
N GLY A 142 -2.47 -2.88 5.89
CA GLY A 142 -1.09 -3.34 5.90
C GLY A 142 -0.39 -3.12 4.55
N CYS A 143 -1.05 -3.42 3.44
CA CYS A 143 -0.53 -3.13 2.10
C CYS A 143 -0.32 -1.63 1.88
N ALA A 144 -1.29 -0.79 2.26
CA ALA A 144 -1.17 0.67 2.11
C ALA A 144 0.02 1.23 2.91
N LEU A 145 0.21 0.74 4.14
CA LEU A 145 1.37 1.05 4.99
C LEU A 145 2.67 0.59 4.32
N ALA A 146 2.75 -0.67 3.89
CA ALA A 146 3.94 -1.24 3.28
C ALA A 146 4.37 -0.43 2.06
N VAL A 147 3.47 -0.16 1.11
CA VAL A 147 3.79 0.60 -0.10
C VAL A 147 4.27 2.01 0.25
N ARG A 148 3.61 2.71 1.19
CA ARG A 148 4.02 4.08 1.57
C ARG A 148 5.34 4.13 2.32
N LEU A 149 5.60 3.17 3.20
CA LEU A 149 6.85 3.10 3.94
C LEU A 149 8.00 2.71 3.01
N SER A 150 7.79 1.78 2.09
CA SER A 150 8.79 1.42 1.07
C SER A 150 9.13 2.62 0.18
N ALA A 151 8.14 3.41 -0.26
CA ALA A 151 8.39 4.61 -1.05
C ALA A 151 9.22 5.64 -0.26
N ARG A 152 8.86 5.91 0.99
CA ARG A 152 9.61 6.83 1.85
C ARG A 152 11.04 6.36 2.11
N TRP A 153 11.22 5.06 2.35
CA TRP A 153 12.53 4.47 2.59
C TRP A 153 13.42 4.60 1.35
N TYR A 154 12.85 4.33 0.16
CA TYR A 154 13.56 4.50 -1.11
C TYR A 154 14.01 5.96 -1.32
N ASP A 155 13.13 6.93 -1.07
CA ASP A 155 13.46 8.36 -1.20
C ASP A 155 14.57 8.77 -0.21
N ALA A 156 14.51 8.27 1.03
CA ALA A 156 15.52 8.53 2.05
C ALA A 156 16.88 7.91 1.69
N GLU A 157 16.89 6.70 1.14
CA GLU A 157 18.11 6.01 0.71
C GLU A 157 18.77 6.73 -0.47
N MET A 158 17.97 7.19 -1.44
CA MET A 158 18.45 7.99 -2.56
C MET A 158 19.06 9.32 -2.09
N ALA A 159 18.42 10.00 -1.14
CA ALA A 159 18.94 11.25 -0.57
C ALA A 159 20.25 11.01 0.20
N ARG A 160 20.34 9.90 0.95
CA ARG A 160 21.54 9.52 1.69
C ARG A 160 22.70 9.21 0.74
N SER A 161 22.47 8.40 -0.29
CA SER A 161 23.50 8.06 -1.29
C SER A 161 24.04 9.31 -1.99
N LYS A 162 23.16 10.26 -2.32
CA LYS A 162 23.58 11.56 -2.89
C LYS A 162 24.45 12.37 -1.93
N ALA A 163 24.07 12.43 -0.65
CA ALA A 163 24.84 13.15 0.36
C ALA A 163 26.22 12.50 0.62
N GLU A 164 26.31 11.17 0.57
CA GLU A 164 27.58 10.44 0.69
C GLU A 164 28.51 10.73 -0.50
N LEU A 165 27.97 10.80 -1.72
CA LEU A 165 28.73 11.17 -2.91
C LEU A 165 29.25 12.61 -2.83
N GLU A 166 28.38 13.57 -2.51
CA GLU A 166 28.75 14.99 -2.37
C GLU A 166 29.82 15.19 -1.29
N ARG A 167 29.75 14.43 -0.19
CA ARG A 167 30.77 14.43 0.86
C ARG A 167 32.11 13.88 0.37
N ALA A 168 32.11 12.75 -0.34
CA ALA A 168 33.34 12.16 -0.87
C ALA A 168 34.03 13.09 -1.88
N GLU A 169 33.26 13.77 -2.73
CA GLU A 169 33.78 14.78 -3.65
C GLU A 169 34.39 15.99 -2.91
N ALA A 170 33.74 16.47 -1.85
CA ALA A 170 34.27 17.55 -1.02
C ALA A 170 35.56 17.16 -0.28
N GLU A 171 35.64 15.94 0.25
CA GLU A 171 36.87 15.41 0.87
C GLU A 171 38.01 15.32 -0.17
N LEU A 172 37.72 14.81 -1.37
CA LEU A 172 38.70 14.74 -2.46
C LEU A 172 39.19 16.14 -2.87
N GLN A 173 38.29 17.12 -2.99
CA GLN A 173 38.66 18.49 -3.32
C GLN A 173 39.49 19.14 -2.20
N SER A 174 39.15 18.89 -0.94
CA SER A 174 39.95 19.32 0.22
C SER A 174 41.36 18.72 0.18
N LEU A 175 41.49 17.40 -0.03
CA LEU A 175 42.81 16.76 -0.18
C LEU A 175 43.61 17.35 -1.35
N LYS A 176 42.96 17.56 -2.51
CA LYS A 176 43.63 18.21 -3.66
C LYS A 176 44.10 19.61 -3.33
N SER A 177 43.33 20.39 -2.58
CA SER A 177 43.71 21.74 -2.17
C SER A 177 44.89 21.77 -1.20
N GLN A 178 45.06 20.72 -0.39
CA GLN A 178 46.19 20.58 0.55
C GLN A 178 47.51 20.23 -0.16
N ILE A 179 47.48 19.66 -1.37
CA ILE A 179 48.67 19.52 -2.21
C ILE A 179 49.02 20.90 -2.78
N SER A 180 49.83 21.66 -2.04
CA SER A 180 50.21 23.00 -2.49
C SER A 180 51.06 22.92 -3.77
N PRO A 181 50.81 23.78 -4.79
CA PRO A 181 51.68 23.86 -5.96
C PRO A 181 53.11 24.26 -5.58
N HIS A 182 53.27 24.96 -4.45
CA HIS A 182 54.57 25.29 -3.89
C HIS A 182 55.36 24.06 -3.39
N PHE A 183 54.70 23.06 -2.80
CA PHE A 183 55.35 21.81 -2.40
C PHE A 183 55.89 21.08 -3.64
N LEU A 184 55.07 20.95 -4.68
CA LEU A 184 55.49 20.37 -5.95
C LEU A 184 56.66 21.13 -6.58
N LEU A 185 56.58 22.46 -6.65
CA LEU A 185 57.67 23.31 -7.16
C LEU A 185 58.95 23.19 -6.32
N ASN A 186 58.85 23.10 -5.00
CA ASN A 186 59.99 22.89 -4.11
C ASN A 186 60.66 21.53 -4.34
N THR A 187 59.88 20.47 -4.51
CA THR A 187 60.42 19.15 -4.84
C THR A 187 61.12 19.17 -6.20
N LEU A 188 60.51 19.80 -7.21
CA LEU A 188 61.06 19.90 -8.56
C LEU A 188 62.37 20.70 -8.58
N ASN A 189 62.40 21.85 -7.90
CA ASN A 189 63.60 22.68 -7.79
C ASN A 189 64.75 21.96 -7.04
N ASN A 190 64.44 21.23 -5.97
CA ASN A 190 65.46 20.44 -5.25
C ASN A 190 66.04 19.32 -6.13
N ILE A 191 65.20 18.60 -6.89
CA ILE A 191 65.68 17.56 -7.81
C ILE A 191 66.55 18.18 -8.91
N TYR A 192 66.14 19.32 -9.49
CA TYR A 192 66.94 20.02 -10.49
C TYR A 192 68.33 20.39 -9.95
N ALA A 193 68.38 20.97 -8.74
CA ALA A 193 69.65 21.31 -8.07
C ALA A 193 70.52 20.06 -7.82
N LEU A 194 69.93 18.97 -7.33
CA LEU A 194 70.65 17.70 -7.10
C LEU A 194 71.23 17.11 -8.40
N THR A 195 70.44 17.07 -9.48
CA THR A 195 70.92 16.56 -10.77
C THR A 195 71.97 17.46 -11.42
N ALA A 196 71.85 18.78 -11.28
CA ALA A 196 72.84 19.72 -11.79
C ALA A 196 74.19 19.54 -11.06
N ILE A 197 74.17 19.36 -9.74
CA ILE A 197 75.38 19.09 -8.93
C ILE A 197 76.01 17.75 -9.34
N ASP A 198 75.21 16.71 -9.57
CA ASP A 198 75.71 15.37 -9.92
C ASP A 198 76.27 15.32 -11.37
N SER A 199 75.73 16.13 -12.28
CA SER A 199 76.20 16.22 -13.68
C SER A 199 77.52 16.97 -13.89
N VAL A 200 78.05 17.64 -12.85
CA VAL A 200 79.29 18.42 -12.89
C VAL A 200 80.51 17.60 -12.42
N LYS A 201 80.38 16.28 -12.33
CA LYS A 201 81.47 15.32 -12.07
C LYS A 201 81.84 14.56 -13.33
#